data_AF-A0A2A6FUH6-F1
#
_entry.id   AF-A0A2A6FUH6-F1
#
_cell.length_a   1.000
_cell.length_b   1.000
_cell.length_c   1.000
_cell.angle_alpha   90.00
_cell.angle_beta   90.00
_cell.angle_gamma   90.00
#
_symmetry.space_group_name_H-M   'P 1'
#
loop_
_entity.id
_entity.type
_entity.pdbx_description
1 polymer ?
#
loop_
_entity_poly.entity_id
_entity_poly.type
_entity_poly.pdbx_seq_one_letter_code
_entity_poly.pdbx_strand_id
1 'polypeptide(L)'
;MALDGRALLNVATATPLWLPTPTVQVSRCLEVLGSTVQQGAAFVELTLPIVSVQTQVPSDLLPGARLLVVGDARFPIDERGRIVSDAELTKFVPTPGYLSTLAQGGESSQGMMGEQNKTDQNKKSGSLKGKLELETAIKAWVVPPSALGAISGRDACVSAEGKPVSVKIVGSELGKSYVVFSDTGTQPVPLDVKPPKSLKCR
;
A
#
# COMPACT_ATOMS: atom_id res chain seq x y z
N MET A 1 48.92 -15.16 1.11
CA MET A 1 48.55 -15.75 -0.19
C MET A 1 47.10 -16.18 -0.07
N ALA A 2 46.25 -15.64 -0.96
CA ALA A 2 44.78 -15.72 -0.98
C ALA A 2 44.27 -17.19 -0.94
N LEU A 3 43.02 -17.50 -0.55
CA LEU A 3 41.81 -17.12 -1.27
C LEU A 3 40.54 -17.12 -0.38
N ASP A 4 39.77 -16.07 -0.62
CA ASP A 4 38.35 -15.86 -0.38
C ASP A 4 37.49 -16.89 -1.15
N GLY A 5 36.35 -17.31 -0.60
CA GLY A 5 35.57 -18.41 -1.15
C GLY A 5 34.15 -18.48 -0.61
N ARG A 6 33.32 -17.54 -1.07
CA ARG A 6 31.87 -17.44 -0.86
C ARG A 6 31.18 -18.82 -0.86
N ALA A 7 30.43 -19.14 0.19
CA ALA A 7 29.50 -20.26 0.20
C ALA A 7 28.43 -20.03 -0.87
N LEU A 8 28.57 -20.72 -2.01
CA LEU A 8 27.59 -20.72 -3.08
C LEU A 8 26.41 -21.59 -2.64
N LEU A 9 25.23 -20.98 -2.56
CA LEU A 9 23.98 -21.70 -2.39
C LEU A 9 23.69 -22.46 -3.68
N ASN A 10 24.00 -23.76 -3.70
CA ASN A 10 23.61 -24.63 -4.81
C ASN A 10 22.09 -24.79 -4.80
N VAL A 11 21.39 -24.06 -5.67
CA VAL A 11 20.02 -24.41 -6.06
C VAL A 11 20.14 -25.59 -7.01
N ALA A 12 19.82 -26.78 -6.52
CA ALA A 12 19.74 -27.97 -7.36
C ALA A 12 18.75 -27.71 -8.49
N THR A 13 19.24 -27.75 -9.73
CA THR A 13 18.41 -27.67 -10.92
C THR A 13 17.61 -28.96 -11.08
N ALA A 14 16.31 -28.78 -11.31
CA ALA A 14 15.30 -29.79 -11.67
C ALA A 14 14.61 -30.54 -10.52
N THR A 15 13.96 -29.82 -9.61
CA THR A 15 12.66 -30.30 -9.09
C THR A 15 11.59 -29.82 -10.07
N PRO A 16 10.79 -30.69 -10.72
CA PRO A 16 9.60 -30.23 -11.41
C PRO A 16 8.70 -29.56 -10.38
N LEU A 17 8.64 -28.23 -10.42
CA LEU A 17 7.69 -27.46 -9.64
C LEU A 17 6.32 -27.80 -10.21
N TRP A 18 5.62 -28.72 -9.56
CA TRP A 18 4.25 -29.04 -9.91
C TRP A 18 3.41 -27.80 -9.65
N LEU A 19 3.12 -27.05 -10.71
CA LEU A 19 2.16 -25.96 -10.68
C LEU A 19 0.77 -26.61 -10.64
N PRO A 20 -0.03 -26.38 -9.59
CA PRO A 20 -1.38 -26.90 -9.54
C PRO A 20 -2.14 -26.48 -10.79
N THR A 21 -2.94 -27.39 -11.35
CA THR A 21 -3.81 -27.09 -12.49
C THR A 21 -4.64 -25.87 -12.15
N PRO A 22 -4.57 -24.77 -12.94
CA PRO A 22 -5.33 -23.57 -12.64
C PRO A 22 -6.81 -23.91 -12.69
N THR A 23 -7.48 -23.88 -11.53
CA THR A 23 -8.92 -24.10 -11.44
C THR A 23 -9.61 -22.80 -11.80
N VAL A 24 -10.25 -22.74 -12.96
CA VAL A 24 -11.04 -21.59 -13.40
C VAL A 24 -12.52 -21.90 -13.18
N GLN A 25 -13.25 -20.96 -12.60
CA GLN A 25 -14.68 -21.10 -12.39
C GLN A 25 -15.42 -20.65 -13.65
N VAL A 26 -16.27 -21.51 -14.20
CA VAL A 26 -17.19 -21.12 -15.27
C VAL A 26 -18.22 -20.18 -14.68
N SER A 27 -18.24 -18.93 -15.16
CA SER A 27 -19.21 -17.92 -14.71
C SER A 27 -20.55 -18.11 -15.41
N ARG A 28 -20.53 -18.31 -16.73
CA ARG A 28 -21.72 -18.57 -17.55
C ARG A 28 -21.36 -19.31 -18.82
N CYS A 29 -22.24 -20.20 -19.27
CA CYS A 29 -22.22 -20.72 -20.64
C CYS A 29 -23.08 -19.79 -21.48
N LEU A 30 -22.50 -19.21 -22.54
CA LEU A 30 -23.20 -18.32 -23.47
C LEU A 30 -24.00 -19.11 -24.51
N GLU A 31 -23.65 -20.40 -24.68
CA GLU A 31 -24.23 -21.29 -25.69
C GLU A 31 -24.91 -22.50 -25.05
N VAL A 32 -25.92 -23.03 -25.75
CA VAL A 32 -26.65 -24.25 -25.37
C VAL A 32 -26.06 -25.48 -26.07
N LEU A 33 -26.29 -26.66 -25.49
CA LEU A 33 -25.83 -27.92 -26.09
C LEU A 33 -26.52 -28.14 -27.44
N GLY A 34 -25.72 -28.43 -28.47
CA GLY A 34 -26.20 -28.61 -29.85
C GLY A 34 -26.13 -27.33 -30.72
N SER A 35 -25.74 -26.18 -30.16
CA SER A 35 -25.44 -24.97 -30.93
C SER A 35 -24.27 -25.18 -31.89
N THR A 36 -24.35 -24.57 -33.08
CA THR A 36 -23.18 -24.40 -33.95
C THR A 36 -22.50 -23.08 -33.61
N VAL A 37 -21.24 -23.13 -33.17
CA VAL A 37 -20.45 -21.93 -32.84
C VAL A 37 -19.59 -21.51 -34.03
N GLN A 38 -19.52 -20.21 -34.29
CA GLN A 38 -18.65 -19.66 -35.32
C GLN A 38 -17.20 -19.56 -34.80
N GLN A 39 -16.22 -19.71 -35.69
CA GLN A 39 -14.81 -19.60 -35.30
C GLN A 39 -14.54 -18.24 -34.64
N GLY A 40 -13.95 -18.26 -33.44
CA GLY A 40 -13.66 -17.07 -32.64
C GLY A 40 -14.82 -16.54 -31.79
N ALA A 41 -16.00 -17.16 -31.84
CA ALA A 41 -17.12 -16.80 -30.98
C ALA A 41 -16.87 -17.25 -29.52
N ALA A 42 -17.20 -16.38 -28.56
CA ALA A 42 -17.17 -16.73 -27.15
C ALA A 42 -18.38 -17.61 -26.82
N PHE A 43 -18.14 -18.79 -26.23
CA PHE A 43 -19.19 -19.75 -25.87
C PHE A 43 -19.31 -19.97 -24.36
N VAL A 44 -18.28 -19.60 -23.60
CA VAL A 44 -18.20 -19.67 -22.14
C VAL A 44 -17.52 -18.41 -21.63
N GLU A 45 -18.03 -17.87 -20.53
CA GLU A 45 -17.31 -16.89 -19.73
C GLU A 45 -16.78 -17.51 -18.46
N LEU A 46 -15.55 -17.11 -18.15
CA LEU A 46 -14.77 -17.59 -17.03
C LEU A 46 -14.59 -16.44 -16.04
N THR A 47 -14.79 -16.72 -14.76
CA THR A 47 -14.37 -15.82 -13.68
C THR A 47 -13.02 -16.30 -13.19
N LEU A 48 -11.99 -15.50 -13.45
CA LEU A 48 -10.66 -15.72 -12.88
C LEU A 48 -10.68 -15.24 -11.43
N PRO A 49 -10.36 -16.11 -10.46
CA PRO A 49 -10.22 -15.66 -9.08
C PRO A 49 -9.06 -14.69 -8.98
N ILE A 50 -9.24 -13.66 -8.16
CA ILE A 50 -8.15 -12.78 -7.79
C ILE A 50 -7.19 -13.53 -6.88
N VAL A 51 -5.94 -13.66 -7.34
CA VAL A 51 -4.87 -14.37 -6.60
C VAL A 51 -4.00 -13.42 -5.78
N SER A 52 -4.01 -12.12 -6.09
CA SER A 52 -3.21 -11.13 -5.37
C SER A 52 -3.70 -9.71 -5.61
N VAL A 53 -3.73 -8.91 -4.55
CA VAL A 53 -3.75 -7.44 -4.62
C VAL A 53 -2.43 -6.94 -4.08
N GLN A 54 -1.78 -6.04 -4.81
CA GLN A 54 -0.58 -5.37 -4.34
C GLN A 54 -0.68 -3.86 -4.59
N THR A 55 -0.23 -3.08 -3.61
CA THR A 55 -0.04 -1.64 -3.71
C THR A 55 1.42 -1.28 -3.46
N GLN A 56 1.85 -0.14 -3.98
CA GLN A 56 3.16 0.43 -3.67
C GLN A 56 3.09 1.13 -2.31
N VAL A 57 3.95 0.72 -1.38
CA VAL A 57 4.04 1.32 -0.04
C VAL A 57 5.21 2.32 -0.04
N PRO A 58 4.96 3.63 0.16
CA PRO A 58 6.03 4.60 0.30
C PRO A 58 6.94 4.30 1.50
N SER A 59 8.24 4.55 1.35
CA SER A 59 9.24 4.29 2.40
C SER A 59 9.22 5.32 3.52
N ASP A 60 8.60 6.46 3.30
CA ASP A 60 8.49 7.57 4.24
C ASP A 60 7.21 7.49 5.08
N LEU A 61 6.53 6.34 5.17
CA LEU A 61 5.34 6.20 6.01
C LEU A 61 5.66 6.11 7.50
N LEU A 62 4.69 6.46 8.35
CA LEU A 62 4.81 6.24 9.79
C LEU A 62 4.87 4.74 10.09
N PRO A 63 5.62 4.32 11.13
CA PRO A 63 5.58 2.93 11.58
C PRO A 63 4.17 2.50 12.00
N GLY A 64 3.82 1.25 11.74
CA GLY A 64 2.55 0.64 12.14
C GLY A 64 1.90 -0.17 11.02
N ALA A 65 1.05 -1.12 11.42
CA ALA A 65 0.26 -1.92 10.49
C ALA A 65 -0.69 -1.05 9.67
N ARG A 66 -0.96 -1.46 8.43
CA ARG A 66 -1.63 -0.65 7.42
C ARG A 66 -2.88 -1.32 6.87
N LEU A 67 -3.86 -0.49 6.57
CA LEU A 67 -5.04 -0.86 5.81
C LEU A 67 -4.99 -0.18 4.44
N LEU A 68 -5.20 -0.95 3.37
CA LEU A 68 -5.51 -0.42 2.05
C LEU A 68 -7.00 -0.09 2.01
N VAL A 69 -7.30 1.18 1.72
CA VAL A 69 -8.65 1.71 1.62
C VAL A 69 -9.03 1.90 0.16
N VAL A 70 -10.09 1.22 -0.26
CA VAL A 70 -10.65 1.27 -1.62
C VAL A 70 -12.14 1.60 -1.50
N GLY A 71 -12.49 2.84 -1.84
CA GLY A 71 -13.82 3.37 -1.50
C GLY A 71 -13.99 3.36 0.02
N ASP A 72 -15.01 2.66 0.51
CA ASP A 72 -15.31 2.54 1.95
C ASP A 72 -14.75 1.25 2.58
N ALA A 73 -14.21 0.34 1.75
CA ALA A 73 -13.67 -0.94 2.21
C ALA A 73 -12.22 -0.79 2.66
N ARG A 74 -11.86 -1.49 3.74
CA ARG A 74 -10.53 -1.47 4.36
C ARG A 74 -9.98 -2.89 4.41
N PHE A 75 -8.77 -3.09 3.93
CA PHE A 75 -8.14 -4.41 3.85
C PHE A 75 -6.76 -4.38 4.49
N PRO A 76 -6.44 -5.29 5.42
CA PRO A 76 -5.09 -5.38 5.98
C PRO A 76 -4.09 -5.76 4.91
N ILE A 77 -2.93 -5.08 4.94
CA ILE A 77 -1.81 -5.34 4.03
C ILE A 77 -0.53 -5.66 4.81
N ASP A 78 0.32 -6.49 4.20
CA ASP A 78 1.67 -6.72 4.71
C ASP A 78 2.63 -5.55 4.42
N GLU A 79 3.86 -5.68 4.90
CA GLU A 79 4.95 -4.71 4.67
C GLU A 79 5.29 -4.50 3.19
N ARG A 80 4.91 -5.45 2.32
CA ARG A 80 5.10 -5.38 0.87
C ARG A 80 3.88 -4.82 0.13
N GLY A 81 2.87 -4.37 0.87
CA GLY A 81 1.63 -3.81 0.34
C GLY A 81 0.66 -4.85 -0.22
N ARG A 82 0.71 -6.10 0.22
CA ARG A 82 -0.14 -7.17 -0.29
C ARG A 82 -1.27 -7.52 0.67
N ILE A 83 -2.46 -7.76 0.13
CA ILE A 83 -3.54 -8.40 0.89
C ILE A 83 -3.17 -9.88 1.04
N VAL A 84 -2.94 -10.32 2.27
CA VAL A 84 -2.31 -11.62 2.57
C VAL A 84 -3.28 -12.78 2.75
N SER A 85 -4.59 -12.52 2.87
CA SER A 85 -5.56 -13.58 3.14
C SER A 85 -6.60 -13.72 2.02
N ASP A 86 -6.88 -14.97 1.65
CA ASP A 86 -7.91 -15.31 0.65
C ASP A 86 -9.30 -14.83 1.05
N ALA A 87 -9.57 -14.79 2.37
CA ALA A 87 -10.80 -14.24 2.92
C ALA A 87 -10.95 -12.74 2.58
N GLU A 88 -9.87 -11.97 2.70
CA GLU A 88 -9.87 -10.55 2.36
C GLU A 88 -9.87 -10.31 0.84
N LEU A 89 -9.19 -11.17 0.06
CA LEU A 89 -9.28 -11.14 -1.41
C LEU A 89 -10.71 -11.39 -1.91
N THR A 90 -11.44 -12.32 -1.27
CA THR A 90 -12.84 -12.59 -1.60
C THR A 90 -13.74 -11.39 -1.30
N LYS A 91 -13.48 -10.66 -0.21
CA LYS A 91 -14.17 -9.41 0.14
C LYS A 91 -13.79 -8.24 -0.77
N PHE A 92 -12.62 -8.29 -1.41
CA PHE A 92 -12.15 -7.27 -2.34
C PHE A 92 -12.89 -7.31 -3.69
N VAL A 93 -13.21 -8.51 -4.20
CA VAL A 93 -13.90 -8.71 -5.50
C VAL A 93 -15.20 -7.90 -5.62
N PRO A 94 -16.13 -7.88 -4.64
CA PRO A 94 -17.38 -7.13 -4.79
C PRO A 94 -17.20 -5.61 -4.59
N THR A 95 -15.99 -5.09 -4.37
CA THR A 95 -15.82 -3.65 -4.15
C THR A 95 -16.16 -2.85 -5.42
N PRO A 96 -16.93 -1.76 -5.32
CA PRO A 96 -17.27 -0.92 -6.48
C PRO A 96 -16.02 -0.42 -7.23
N GLY A 97 -14.96 -0.12 -6.50
CA GLY A 97 -13.67 0.26 -7.05
C GLY A 97 -13.13 -0.80 -8.02
N TYR A 98 -13.04 -2.07 -7.59
CA TYR A 98 -12.59 -3.16 -8.44
C TYR A 98 -13.55 -3.43 -9.61
N LEU A 99 -14.86 -3.51 -9.35
CA LEU A 99 -15.86 -3.76 -10.39
C LEU A 99 -15.83 -2.72 -11.51
N SER A 100 -15.56 -1.44 -11.17
CA SER A 100 -15.42 -0.38 -12.17
C SER A 100 -14.22 -0.57 -13.11
N THR A 101 -13.12 -1.19 -12.63
CA THR A 101 -11.96 -1.51 -13.48
C THR A 101 -12.25 -2.63 -14.46
N LEU A 102 -13.13 -3.57 -14.09
CA LEU A 102 -13.58 -4.66 -14.97
C LEU A 102 -14.54 -4.13 -16.04
N ALA A 103 -15.46 -3.25 -15.66
CA ALA A 103 -16.43 -2.63 -16.58
C ALA A 103 -15.74 -1.75 -17.65
N GLN A 104 -14.61 -1.12 -17.31
CA GLN A 104 -13.80 -0.34 -18.25
C GLN A 104 -12.87 -1.20 -19.14
N GLY A 105 -13.07 -2.51 -19.15
CA GLY A 105 -12.38 -3.40 -20.07
C GLY A 105 -10.96 -3.78 -19.65
N GLY A 106 -10.43 -3.37 -18.50
CA GLY A 106 -9.10 -3.78 -18.03
C GLY A 106 -7.97 -3.63 -19.07
N GLU A 107 -8.11 -2.68 -19.99
CA GLU A 107 -6.97 -2.18 -20.74
C GLU A 107 -6.17 -1.33 -19.76
N SER A 108 -4.92 -1.73 -19.56
CA SER A 108 -3.95 -1.03 -18.75
C SER A 108 -4.03 0.46 -19.01
N SER A 109 -4.50 1.25 -18.04
CA SER A 109 -4.20 2.67 -18.04
C SER A 109 -2.70 2.80 -17.79
N GLN A 110 -1.94 2.71 -18.88
CA GLN A 110 -0.56 3.16 -18.98
C GLN A 110 -0.57 4.64 -18.64
N GLY A 111 -0.48 4.94 -17.34
CA GLY A 111 0.14 6.16 -16.89
C GLY A 111 1.55 6.16 -17.46
N MET A 112 1.86 7.18 -18.25
CA MET A 112 3.17 7.37 -18.85
C MET A 112 4.26 7.27 -17.77
N MET A 113 5.19 6.33 -17.96
CA MET A 113 6.65 6.39 -17.70
C MET A 113 7.19 4.98 -17.40
N GLY A 114 7.98 4.42 -18.32
CA GLY A 114 9.01 3.42 -18.01
C GLY A 114 8.83 2.01 -18.60
N GLU A 115 9.53 1.77 -19.70
CA GLU A 115 10.13 0.51 -20.18
C GLU A 115 9.30 -0.79 -20.15
N GLN A 116 8.82 -1.15 -21.34
CA GLN A 116 8.19 -2.44 -21.64
C GLN A 116 9.24 -3.56 -21.66
N ASN A 117 9.03 -4.61 -20.85
CA ASN A 117 9.54 -5.93 -21.20
C ASN A 117 8.35 -6.83 -21.58
N LYS A 118 8.17 -6.99 -22.90
CA LYS A 118 7.12 -7.80 -23.53
C LYS A 118 7.50 -9.27 -23.47
N THR A 119 7.03 -9.97 -22.46
CA THR A 119 6.75 -11.41 -22.49
C THR A 119 5.88 -11.70 -21.28
N ASP A 120 4.56 -11.74 -21.49
CA ASP A 120 3.52 -12.43 -20.70
C ASP A 120 2.15 -11.81 -21.04
N GLN A 121 1.60 -12.20 -22.19
CA GLN A 121 0.33 -11.71 -22.76
C GLN A 121 -0.93 -12.19 -22.00
N ASN A 122 -0.83 -12.62 -20.75
CA ASN A 122 -1.96 -13.22 -20.02
C ASN A 122 -2.07 -12.77 -18.56
N LYS A 123 -1.59 -11.57 -18.23
CA LYS A 123 -1.74 -10.98 -16.90
C LYS A 123 -2.59 -9.72 -16.97
N LYS A 124 -3.92 -9.88 -16.98
CA LYS A 124 -4.87 -8.76 -16.93
C LYS A 124 -4.73 -8.06 -15.58
N SER A 125 -3.93 -6.99 -15.54
CA SER A 125 -3.65 -6.21 -14.33
C SER A 125 -4.43 -4.91 -14.40
N GLY A 126 -5.48 -4.77 -13.59
CA GLY A 126 -6.18 -3.50 -13.42
C GLY A 126 -5.44 -2.60 -12.44
N SER A 127 -5.32 -1.31 -12.76
CA SER A 127 -4.85 -0.30 -11.81
C SER A 127 -6.04 0.31 -11.07
N LEU A 128 -5.95 0.38 -9.75
CA LEU A 128 -7.00 0.94 -8.89
C LEU A 128 -6.37 1.94 -7.93
N LYS A 129 -7.03 3.09 -7.75
CA LYS A 129 -6.59 4.08 -6.76
C LYS A 129 -7.12 3.70 -5.38
N GLY A 130 -6.26 3.77 -4.38
CA GLY A 130 -6.59 3.54 -2.98
C GLY A 130 -5.79 4.46 -2.06
N LYS A 131 -6.14 4.48 -0.79
CA LYS A 131 -5.42 5.20 0.27
C LYS A 131 -4.82 4.21 1.26
N LEU A 132 -3.73 4.60 1.92
CA LEU A 132 -3.14 3.83 3.01
C LEU A 132 -3.46 4.50 4.34
N GLU A 133 -4.11 3.75 5.23
CA GLU A 133 -4.43 4.18 6.58
C GLU A 133 -3.66 3.35 7.60
N LEU A 134 -3.43 3.89 8.80
CA LEU A 134 -2.94 3.11 9.92
C LEU A 134 -4.09 2.26 10.46
N GLU A 135 -3.84 0.99 10.71
CA GLU A 135 -4.82 0.08 11.32
C GLU A 135 -5.16 0.54 12.75
N THR A 136 -4.15 0.94 13.51
CA THR A 136 -4.33 1.52 14.83
C THR A 136 -4.24 3.04 14.73
N ALA A 137 -5.33 3.72 15.08
CA ALA A 137 -5.37 5.18 15.12
C ALA A 137 -4.36 5.72 16.14
N ILE A 138 -3.56 6.71 15.72
CA ILE A 138 -2.62 7.41 16.60
C ILE A 138 -3.21 8.74 17.05
N LYS A 139 -3.00 9.09 18.32
CA LYS A 139 -3.39 10.40 18.85
C LYS A 139 -2.34 11.44 18.46
N ALA A 140 -2.66 12.26 17.47
CA ALA A 140 -1.84 13.38 17.03
C ALA A 140 -2.38 14.71 17.56
N TRP A 141 -1.48 15.66 17.75
CA TRP A 141 -1.78 17.00 18.25
C TRP A 141 -1.48 18.05 17.19
N VAL A 142 -2.33 19.06 17.10
CA VAL A 142 -2.18 20.17 16.16
C VAL A 142 -1.28 21.23 16.77
N VAL A 143 -0.23 21.60 16.04
CA VAL A 143 0.66 22.71 16.39
C VAL A 143 0.82 23.66 15.21
N PRO A 144 0.97 24.98 15.45
CA PRO A 144 1.37 25.91 14.40
C PRO A 144 2.73 25.48 13.81
N PRO A 145 2.92 25.52 12.48
CA PRO A 145 4.21 25.20 11.88
C PRO A 145 5.36 26.08 12.41
N SER A 146 5.06 27.32 12.82
CA SER A 146 6.03 28.25 13.42
C SER A 146 6.51 27.83 14.81
N ALA A 147 5.77 26.95 15.50
CA ALA A 147 6.13 26.45 16.82
C ALA A 147 7.17 25.32 16.77
N LEU A 148 7.44 24.78 15.58
CA LEU A 148 8.43 23.73 15.35
C LEU A 148 9.82 24.34 15.14
N GLY A 149 10.80 23.86 15.90
CA GLY A 149 12.21 24.18 15.76
C GLY A 149 13.05 22.91 15.63
N ALA A 150 14.32 23.09 15.24
CA ALA A 150 15.31 22.00 15.13
C ALA A 150 14.82 20.78 14.33
N ILE A 151 14.15 21.01 13.19
CA ILE A 151 13.56 19.96 12.36
C ILE A 151 14.66 19.17 11.63
N SER A 152 14.64 17.85 11.77
CA SER A 152 15.49 16.89 11.04
C SER A 152 14.64 15.70 10.59
N GLY A 153 14.31 15.64 9.30
CA GLY A 153 13.38 14.64 8.77
C GLY A 153 11.99 14.76 9.41
N ARG A 154 11.63 13.80 10.27
CA ARG A 154 10.38 13.81 11.04
C ARG A 154 10.54 14.24 12.48
N ASP A 155 11.77 14.33 12.95
CA ASP A 155 12.04 14.70 14.33
C ASP A 155 12.10 16.23 14.41
N ALA A 156 11.42 16.79 15.40
CA ALA A 156 11.35 18.23 15.62
C ALA A 156 11.20 18.51 17.11
N CYS A 157 11.32 19.78 17.49
CA CYS A 157 11.08 20.22 18.84
C CYS A 157 10.08 21.35 18.91
N VAL A 158 9.29 21.34 19.97
CA VAL A 158 8.45 22.47 20.37
C VAL A 158 8.96 23.01 21.70
N SER A 159 8.69 24.27 21.99
CA SER A 159 8.97 24.88 23.29
C SER A 159 7.69 24.93 24.10
N ALA A 160 7.70 24.33 25.29
CA ALA A 160 6.63 24.44 26.27
C ALA A 160 7.20 25.13 27.51
N GLU A 161 6.72 26.32 27.84
CA GLU A 161 7.23 27.14 28.95
C GLU A 161 8.76 27.34 28.89
N GLY A 162 9.30 27.55 27.68
CA GLY A 162 10.75 27.71 27.46
C GLY A 162 11.58 26.42 27.55
N LYS A 163 10.96 25.26 27.79
CA LYS A 163 11.65 23.95 27.79
C LYS A 163 11.46 23.25 26.44
N PRO A 164 12.54 22.70 25.85
CA PRO A 164 12.42 21.90 24.63
C PRO A 164 11.71 20.57 24.92
N VAL A 165 10.72 20.25 24.10
CA VAL A 165 10.01 18.96 24.12
C VAL A 165 10.13 18.32 22.74
N SER A 166 10.62 17.08 22.72
CA SER A 166 10.84 16.32 21.49
C SER A 166 9.51 15.80 20.94
N VAL A 167 9.29 16.04 19.65
CA VAL A 167 8.08 15.65 18.93
C VAL A 167 8.41 15.01 17.58
N LYS A 168 7.50 14.17 17.11
CA LYS A 168 7.57 13.56 15.78
C LYS A 168 6.47 14.09 14.90
N ILE A 169 6.83 14.63 13.74
CA ILE A 169 5.89 15.12 12.74
C ILE A 169 5.23 13.93 12.05
N VAL A 170 3.91 13.83 12.19
CA VAL A 170 3.10 12.76 11.60
C VAL A 170 2.32 13.20 10.37
N GLY A 171 2.19 14.51 10.15
CA GLY A 171 1.57 15.06 8.94
C GLY A 171 1.56 16.58 8.92
N SER A 172 1.21 17.14 7.76
CA SER A 172 1.00 18.58 7.57
C SER A 172 -0.14 18.79 6.59
N GLU A 173 -1.17 19.52 7.02
CA GLU A 173 -2.35 19.78 6.20
C GLU A 173 -2.89 21.18 6.49
N LEU A 174 -3.27 21.92 5.45
CA LEU A 174 -3.91 23.24 5.57
C LEU A 174 -3.17 24.23 6.50
N GLY A 175 -1.84 24.26 6.45
CA GLY A 175 -1.02 25.14 7.30
C GLY A 175 -0.98 24.73 8.78
N LYS A 176 -1.37 23.50 9.10
CA LYS A 176 -1.29 22.90 10.44
C LYS A 176 -0.31 21.75 10.40
N SER A 177 0.53 21.65 11.42
CA SER A 177 1.40 20.48 11.62
C SER A 177 0.78 19.56 12.66
N TYR A 178 0.79 18.26 12.37
CA TYR A 178 0.35 17.23 13.30
C TYR A 178 1.58 16.55 13.88
N VAL A 179 1.65 16.48 15.21
CA VAL A 179 2.79 15.92 15.93
C VAL A 179 2.36 14.91 16.99
N VAL A 180 3.26 13.99 17.30
CA VAL A 180 3.16 13.09 18.46
C VAL A 180 4.30 13.40 19.41
N PHE A 181 4.00 13.51 20.69
CA PHE A 181 4.99 13.76 21.74
C PHE A 181 5.70 12.46 22.12
N SER A 182 7.01 12.41 21.95
CA SER A 182 7.80 11.18 22.15
C SER A 182 7.87 10.75 23.61
N ASP A 183 7.83 11.70 24.55
CA ASP A 183 8.12 11.42 25.97
C ASP A 183 6.87 11.21 26.84
N THR A 184 5.73 11.80 26.48
CA THR A 184 4.55 11.87 27.36
C THR A 184 3.24 11.39 26.74
N GLY A 185 3.14 11.31 25.40
CA GLY A 185 1.88 11.05 24.68
C GLY A 185 0.78 12.11 24.86
N THR A 186 0.95 13.04 25.80
CA THR A 186 0.06 14.15 26.14
C THR A 186 0.69 15.47 25.72
N GLN A 187 -0.13 16.35 25.14
CA GLN A 187 0.29 17.71 24.79
C GLN A 187 0.56 18.53 26.06
N PRO A 188 1.77 19.09 26.23
CA PRO A 188 2.01 20.14 27.19
C PRO A 188 1.24 21.40 26.78
N VAL A 189 0.55 22.03 27.72
CA VAL A 189 -0.09 23.33 27.53
C VAL A 189 0.50 24.28 28.57
N PRO A 190 0.94 25.50 28.19
CA PRO A 190 0.90 26.15 26.86
C PRO A 190 2.16 25.91 26.00
N LEU A 191 2.00 25.95 24.67
CA LEU A 191 3.10 25.89 23.69
C LEU A 191 3.49 27.28 23.20
N ASP A 192 4.79 27.53 23.06
CA ASP A 192 5.32 28.76 22.49
C ASP A 192 5.17 28.75 20.96
N VAL A 193 4.44 29.72 20.41
CA VAL A 193 4.20 29.85 18.96
C VAL A 193 5.46 30.21 18.18
N LYS A 194 6.45 30.80 18.87
CA LYS A 194 7.75 31.18 18.31
C LYS A 194 8.87 30.72 19.27
N PRO A 195 9.36 29.48 19.13
CA PRO A 195 10.42 28.98 19.98
C PRO A 195 11.70 29.82 19.82
N PRO A 196 12.55 29.88 20.86
CA PRO A 196 13.83 30.55 20.78
C PRO A 196 14.72 29.92 19.71
N LYS A 197 15.49 30.73 18.96
CA LYS A 197 16.39 30.24 17.89
C LYS A 197 17.48 29.28 18.38
N SER A 198 17.75 29.27 19.68
CA SER A 198 18.69 28.36 20.35
C SER A 198 18.08 27.02 20.74
N LEU A 199 16.80 26.75 20.42
CA LEU A 199 16.14 25.49 20.74
C LEU A 199 16.89 24.33 20.08
N LYS A 200 17.36 23.39 20.90
CA LYS A 200 17.96 22.13 20.45
C LYS A 200 17.13 20.99 21.02
N CYS A 201 16.84 20.01 20.17
CA CYS A 201 16.34 18.72 20.61
C CYS A 201 17.43 18.02 21.41
N ARG A 202 17.06 17.49 22.57
CA ARG A 202 17.93 16.69 23.41
C ARG A 202 17.70 15.21 23.13
#